data_AF-A0A0Q9L616-F1
#
_entry.id   AF-A0A0Q9L616-F1
#
_cell.length_a   1.000
_cell.length_b   1.000
_cell.length_c   1.000
_cell.angle_alpha   90.00
_cell.angle_beta   90.00
_cell.angle_gamma   90.00
#
_symmetry.space_group_name_H-M   'P 1'
#
loop_
_entity.id
_entity.type
_entity.pdbx_description
1 polymer ?
#
loop_
_entity_poly.entity_id
_entity_poly.type
_entity_poly.pdbx_seq_one_letter_code
_entity_poly.pdbx_strand_id
1 'polypeptide(L)'
;MNLKTKIITASTLVAVIVVSGGIALSSNNTVLAAGNNKSVKDAPAREAGNKGQNCKPDPAPAPPSSPTPSAGITNGSNPGQADNSVVISSGFNTDPQDHGRPVVLIAAALGVPTEVFREAFRGVTPAGLDSGPTSEQAQQNKAALLKVLAPYGITNERLDEVSNYYRYNGRKSDTWQKTQATATAIVTNGIVTGVTITNPGAGYSSNPTITVTGPNGTFTATATLAYTKDFKTNGSISAITIK
;
A
#
# COMPACT_ATOMS: atom_id res chain seq x y z
N MET A 1 40.28 32.54 -1.66
CA MET A 1 39.77 32.63 -0.27
C MET A 1 38.26 32.77 -0.32
N ASN A 2 37.54 32.07 0.57
CA ASN A 2 36.06 31.97 0.72
C ASN A 2 35.41 30.68 0.21
N LEU A 3 35.68 29.59 0.95
CA LEU A 3 34.82 28.41 1.04
C LEU A 3 33.47 28.81 1.67
N LYS A 4 32.36 28.50 0.99
CA LYS A 4 31.02 28.52 1.61
C LYS A 4 30.68 27.12 2.11
N THR A 5 30.71 26.97 3.43
CA THR A 5 30.31 25.81 4.21
C THR A 5 28.88 25.39 3.89
N LYS A 6 28.69 24.20 3.33
CA LYS A 6 27.38 23.52 3.27
C LYS A 6 27.20 22.75 4.56
N ILE A 7 26.27 23.21 5.40
CA ILE A 7 25.81 22.46 6.57
C ILE A 7 24.91 21.34 6.06
N ILE A 8 25.42 20.10 6.13
CA ILE A 8 24.64 18.89 5.90
C ILE A 8 24.01 18.54 7.25
N THR A 9 22.74 18.90 7.43
CA THR A 9 21.94 18.41 8.56
C THR A 9 21.68 16.93 8.32
N ALA A 10 22.49 16.09 8.95
CA ALA A 10 22.22 14.67 9.08
C ALA A 10 21.01 14.50 10.01
N SER A 11 19.84 14.18 9.44
CA SER A 11 18.67 13.77 10.20
C SER A 11 18.95 12.43 10.85
N THR A 12 19.33 12.46 12.13
CA THR A 12 19.53 11.31 12.99
C THR A 12 18.24 10.50 13.12
N LEU A 13 18.27 9.27 12.60
CA LEU A 13 17.25 8.25 12.80
C LEU A 13 17.38 7.72 14.24
N VAL A 14 16.44 8.06 15.12
CA VAL A 14 16.37 7.50 16.48
C VAL A 14 15.66 6.15 16.40
N ALA A 15 16.43 5.07 16.48
CA ALA A 15 15.90 3.72 16.70
C ALA A 15 15.66 3.52 18.20
N VAL A 16 14.39 3.54 18.63
CA VAL A 16 14.01 3.15 19.99
C VAL A 16 13.93 1.62 20.04
N ILE A 17 14.95 0.98 20.60
CA ILE A 17 14.91 -0.43 20.97
C ILE A 17 14.17 -0.52 22.31
N VAL A 18 12.93 -1.00 22.29
CA VAL A 18 12.24 -1.44 23.51
C VAL A 18 12.71 -2.86 23.82
N VAL A 19 13.61 -2.99 24.80
CA VAL A 19 13.96 -4.28 25.41
C VAL A 19 13.05 -4.51 26.61
N SER A 20 12.17 -5.50 26.47
CA SER A 20 11.50 -6.23 27.56
C SER A 20 10.80 -7.41 26.87
N GLY A 21 11.14 -8.68 27.00
CA GLY A 21 11.78 -9.44 28.08
C GLY A 21 10.92 -10.71 28.22
N GLY A 22 11.49 -11.90 28.03
CA GLY A 22 10.78 -13.16 28.27
C GLY A 22 11.11 -14.30 27.30
N ILE A 23 12.08 -15.12 27.70
CA ILE A 23 12.54 -16.35 27.06
C ILE A 23 11.53 -17.48 27.32
N ALA A 24 11.20 -18.28 26.30
CA ALA A 24 10.81 -19.69 26.48
C ALA A 24 11.26 -20.51 25.26
N LEU A 25 12.31 -21.32 25.47
CA LEU A 25 12.80 -22.35 24.57
C LEU A 25 11.91 -23.60 24.73
N SER A 26 11.46 -24.18 23.63
CA SER A 26 11.17 -25.63 23.59
C SER A 26 11.73 -26.22 22.32
N SER A 27 12.89 -26.86 22.47
CA SER A 27 13.51 -27.74 21.48
C SER A 27 12.71 -29.04 21.37
N ASN A 28 12.47 -29.53 20.17
CA ASN A 28 12.41 -30.96 19.87
C ASN A 28 12.80 -31.17 18.41
N ASN A 29 14.07 -31.49 18.21
CA ASN A 29 14.62 -31.99 16.96
C ASN A 29 14.61 -33.53 17.08
N THR A 30 13.99 -34.23 16.13
CA THR A 30 14.34 -35.63 15.86
C THR A 30 14.70 -35.75 14.40
N VAL A 31 15.93 -36.18 14.17
CA VAL A 31 16.60 -36.38 12.88
C VAL A 31 16.54 -37.86 12.56
N LEU A 32 16.22 -38.25 11.31
CA LEU A 32 16.56 -39.50 10.60
C LEU A 32 15.82 -39.45 9.24
N ALA A 33 16.32 -39.79 8.07
CA ALA A 33 17.65 -40.01 7.50
C ALA A 33 17.42 -40.05 5.95
N ALA A 34 18.45 -39.75 5.18
CA ALA A 34 18.43 -39.75 3.71
C ALA A 34 18.44 -41.18 3.11
N GLY A 35 17.89 -41.33 1.89
CA GLY A 35 18.02 -42.54 1.08
C GLY A 35 17.54 -42.36 -0.36
N ASN A 36 18.47 -42.15 -1.29
CA ASN A 36 18.30 -42.11 -2.75
C ASN A 36 18.12 -43.51 -3.38
N ASN A 37 17.25 -43.64 -4.38
CA ASN A 37 17.47 -44.31 -5.70
C ASN A 37 16.12 -44.36 -6.48
N LYS A 38 15.92 -43.74 -7.65
CA LYS A 38 16.43 -43.93 -9.03
C LYS A 38 15.66 -44.97 -9.87
N SER A 39 14.96 -44.45 -10.90
CA SER A 39 14.49 -45.05 -12.17
C SER A 39 13.45 -46.19 -12.09
N VAL A 40 12.46 -46.34 -12.99
CA VAL A 40 12.52 -46.41 -14.46
C VAL A 40 11.16 -46.06 -15.12
N LYS A 41 11.29 -45.50 -16.32
CA LYS A 41 10.38 -45.30 -17.46
C LYS A 41 9.25 -46.34 -17.66
N ASP A 42 8.12 -45.91 -18.24
CA ASP A 42 7.79 -46.15 -19.66
C ASP A 42 6.46 -45.47 -20.06
N ALA A 43 6.45 -44.90 -21.26
CA ALA A 43 5.26 -44.45 -22.01
C ALA A 43 4.96 -45.55 -23.08
N PRO A 44 3.81 -45.58 -23.79
CA PRO A 44 3.41 -44.51 -24.72
C PRO A 44 1.88 -44.29 -24.90
N ALA A 45 1.59 -43.28 -25.72
CA ALA A 45 0.29 -42.73 -26.11
C ALA A 45 -0.49 -43.55 -27.16
N ARG A 46 -1.78 -43.21 -27.32
CA ARG A 46 -2.70 -43.25 -28.50
C ARG A 46 -4.16 -43.16 -27.99
N GLU A 47 -5.19 -42.59 -28.61
CA GLU A 47 -5.46 -41.88 -29.86
C GLU A 47 -6.94 -41.37 -29.78
N ALA A 48 -7.39 -40.60 -30.77
CA ALA A 48 -8.49 -39.63 -30.76
C ALA A 48 -9.94 -40.14 -31.03
N GLY A 49 -10.90 -39.21 -30.84
CA GLY A 49 -12.23 -39.16 -31.50
C GLY A 49 -13.43 -39.56 -30.60
N ASN A 50 -14.65 -39.00 -30.67
CA ASN A 50 -15.29 -38.06 -31.59
C ASN A 50 -16.70 -37.65 -31.02
N LYS A 51 -17.20 -36.47 -31.43
CA LYS A 51 -18.62 -36.04 -31.58
C LYS A 51 -19.61 -35.98 -30.39
N GLY A 52 -19.78 -34.74 -29.90
CA GLY A 52 -21.02 -33.91 -29.92
C GLY A 52 -22.40 -34.51 -29.64
N GLN A 53 -23.10 -33.94 -28.67
CA GLN A 53 -24.55 -33.71 -28.70
C GLN A 53 -24.94 -32.57 -27.74
N ASN A 54 -25.85 -31.73 -28.22
CA ASN A 54 -26.28 -30.46 -27.67
C ASN A 54 -27.65 -30.65 -27.01
N CYS A 55 -27.77 -30.42 -25.69
CA CYS A 55 -29.06 -30.28 -24.99
C CYS A 55 -28.89 -29.32 -23.78
N LYS A 56 -29.67 -28.24 -23.76
CA LYS A 56 -30.04 -27.44 -22.57
C LYS A 56 -31.57 -27.25 -22.66
N PRO A 57 -32.31 -26.89 -21.60
CA PRO A 57 -31.97 -26.76 -20.18
C PRO A 57 -32.96 -27.45 -19.22
N ASP A 58 -32.50 -27.80 -18.01
CA ASP A 58 -33.38 -27.85 -16.84
C ASP A 58 -32.91 -26.81 -15.79
N PRO A 59 -33.82 -26.28 -14.96
CA PRO A 59 -33.57 -25.08 -14.16
C PRO A 59 -32.66 -25.37 -12.96
N ALA A 60 -31.65 -24.53 -12.76
CA ALA A 60 -30.82 -24.59 -11.57
C ALA A 60 -31.65 -24.24 -10.32
N PRO A 61 -31.52 -24.98 -9.20
CA PRO A 61 -32.13 -24.61 -7.93
C PRO A 61 -31.57 -23.26 -7.44
N ALA A 62 -32.45 -22.41 -6.91
CA ALA A 62 -32.10 -21.10 -6.38
C ALA A 62 -31.02 -21.18 -5.28
N PRO A 63 -30.04 -20.27 -5.24
CA PRO A 63 -29.13 -20.16 -4.10
C PRO A 63 -29.88 -19.59 -2.88
N PRO A 64 -29.60 -20.08 -1.65
CA PRO A 64 -30.17 -19.51 -0.44
C PRO A 64 -29.72 -18.05 -0.26
N SER A 65 -30.67 -17.24 0.17
CA SER A 65 -30.58 -15.79 0.35
C SER A 65 -29.40 -15.37 1.23
N SER A 66 -28.54 -14.51 0.68
CA SER A 66 -27.52 -13.78 1.43
C SER A 66 -28.18 -12.90 2.51
N PRO A 67 -27.69 -12.87 3.76
CA PRO A 67 -28.09 -11.83 4.69
C PRO A 67 -27.53 -10.49 4.19
N THR A 68 -28.44 -9.52 4.05
CA THR A 68 -28.20 -8.11 3.76
C THR A 68 -27.08 -7.53 4.63
N PRO A 69 -26.16 -6.71 4.10
CA PRO A 69 -25.31 -5.87 4.93
C PRO A 69 -26.21 -4.86 5.65
N SER A 70 -26.51 -5.14 6.93
CA SER A 70 -27.20 -4.20 7.78
C SER A 70 -26.29 -2.99 7.97
N ALA A 71 -26.72 -1.85 7.41
CA ALA A 71 -26.20 -0.54 7.72
C ALA A 71 -26.47 -0.25 9.20
N GLY A 72 -25.56 -0.69 10.07
CA GLY A 72 -25.56 -0.34 11.48
C GLY A 72 -24.80 0.96 11.70
N ILE A 73 -25.44 2.10 11.47
CA ILE A 73 -25.13 3.31 12.22
C ILE A 73 -25.83 3.14 13.57
N THR A 74 -25.09 2.83 14.62
CA THR A 74 -25.58 3.01 16.00
C THR A 74 -24.65 3.97 16.71
N ASN A 75 -24.82 5.26 16.43
CA ASN A 75 -24.47 6.28 17.40
C ASN A 75 -25.48 6.16 18.55
N GLY A 76 -25.11 5.42 19.59
CA GLY A 76 -25.73 5.52 20.89
C GLY A 76 -25.30 6.85 21.52
N SER A 77 -26.03 7.91 21.23
CA SER A 77 -25.86 9.22 21.87
C SER A 77 -26.34 9.12 23.32
N ASN A 78 -25.37 9.05 24.25
CA ASN A 78 -25.59 9.32 25.67
C ASN A 78 -25.58 10.85 25.87
N PRO A 79 -26.67 11.49 26.34
CA PRO A 79 -26.74 12.94 26.44
C PRO A 79 -25.91 13.40 27.64
N GLY A 80 -24.70 13.90 27.37
CA GLY A 80 -23.81 14.45 28.39
C GLY A 80 -22.32 14.47 28.06
N GLN A 81 -21.90 13.89 26.94
CA GLN A 81 -20.49 13.86 26.52
C GLN A 81 -20.35 14.66 25.23
N ALA A 82 -19.55 15.73 25.25
CA ALA A 82 -19.14 16.39 24.01
C ALA A 82 -18.51 15.32 23.10
N ASP A 83 -19.04 15.15 21.89
CA ASP A 83 -18.60 14.14 20.93
C ASP A 83 -17.17 14.45 20.44
N ASN A 84 -16.19 14.04 21.24
CA ASN A 84 -14.78 14.16 20.91
C ASN A 84 -14.47 13.22 19.75
N SER A 85 -14.26 13.76 18.55
CA SER A 85 -14.07 12.97 17.34
C SER A 85 -12.90 13.50 16.50
N VAL A 86 -12.22 12.57 15.84
CA VAL A 86 -11.19 12.89 14.84
C VAL A 86 -11.59 12.26 13.53
N VAL A 87 -11.85 13.09 12.53
CA VAL A 87 -12.22 12.68 11.19
C VAL A 87 -11.05 12.94 10.26
N ILE A 88 -10.54 11.86 9.66
CA ILE A 88 -9.49 11.91 8.64
C ILE A 88 -10.16 11.68 7.29
N SER A 89 -10.04 12.66 6.40
CA SER A 89 -10.63 12.65 5.06
C SER A 89 -9.59 12.97 3.99
N SER A 90 -9.86 12.57 2.75
CA SER A 90 -8.95 12.79 1.61
C SER A 90 -7.56 12.14 1.80
N GLY A 91 -6.53 12.64 1.11
CA GLY A 91 -5.14 12.17 1.19
C GLY A 91 -4.78 11.00 0.26
N PHE A 92 -5.72 10.55 -0.57
CA PHE A 92 -5.49 9.55 -1.61
C PHE A 92 -5.49 10.14 -3.03
N ASN A 93 -5.41 11.47 -3.14
CA ASN A 93 -5.30 12.13 -4.43
C ASN A 93 -3.86 11.99 -4.96
N THR A 94 -3.73 11.78 -6.26
CA THR A 94 -2.45 11.80 -6.96
C THR A 94 -2.13 13.21 -7.44
N ASP A 95 -0.86 13.50 -7.66
CA ASP A 95 -0.46 14.72 -8.33
C ASP A 95 -1.00 14.72 -9.79
N PRO A 96 -1.59 15.81 -10.31
CA PRO A 96 -1.98 15.93 -11.70
C PRO A 96 -0.85 15.58 -12.70
N GLN A 97 0.41 15.92 -12.41
CA GLN A 97 1.55 15.51 -13.26
C GLN A 97 1.75 13.99 -13.34
N ASP A 98 1.20 13.23 -12.39
CA ASP A 98 1.29 11.77 -12.36
C ASP A 98 0.18 11.07 -13.15
N HIS A 99 -0.72 11.83 -13.79
CA HIS A 99 -1.78 11.27 -14.63
C HIS A 99 -2.57 10.15 -13.93
N GLY A 100 -2.86 10.34 -12.63
CA GLY A 100 -3.61 9.38 -11.81
C GLY A 100 -2.76 8.28 -11.14
N ARG A 101 -1.42 8.32 -11.24
CA ARG A 101 -0.53 7.34 -10.58
C ARG A 101 -0.04 7.84 -9.21
N PRO A 102 0.05 6.98 -8.19
CA PRO A 102 0.59 7.37 -6.89
C PRO A 102 2.13 7.33 -6.90
N VAL A 103 2.76 8.17 -7.72
CA VAL A 103 4.23 8.11 -7.97
C VAL A 103 5.04 8.24 -6.68
N VAL A 104 4.60 9.06 -5.72
CA VAL A 104 5.24 9.17 -4.40
C VAL A 104 5.30 7.82 -3.66
N LEU A 105 4.24 7.01 -3.74
CA LEU A 105 4.22 5.69 -3.11
C LEU A 105 5.12 4.70 -3.85
N ILE A 106 5.11 4.74 -5.18
CA ILE A 106 5.92 3.86 -6.02
C ILE A 106 7.41 4.15 -5.81
N ALA A 107 7.79 5.44 -5.83
CA ALA A 107 9.16 5.87 -5.58
C ALA A 107 9.62 5.48 -4.16
N ALA A 108 8.77 5.69 -3.15
CA ALA A 108 9.04 5.26 -1.78
C ALA A 108 9.21 3.74 -1.64
N ALA A 109 8.37 2.97 -2.33
CA ALA A 109 8.45 1.51 -2.34
C ALA A 109 9.76 1.01 -2.96
N LEU A 110 10.27 1.72 -3.97
CA LEU A 110 11.60 1.48 -4.54
C LEU A 110 12.72 2.00 -3.64
N GLY A 111 12.45 3.01 -2.81
CA GLY A 111 13.45 3.68 -1.98
C GLY A 111 14.27 4.70 -2.77
N VAL A 112 13.66 5.32 -3.78
CA VAL A 112 14.25 6.40 -4.56
C VAL A 112 13.49 7.70 -4.30
N PRO A 113 14.14 8.87 -4.44
CA PRO A 113 13.43 10.15 -4.44
C PRO A 113 12.34 10.18 -5.52
N THR A 114 11.25 10.88 -5.23
CA THR A 114 10.09 10.94 -6.15
C THR A 114 10.48 11.60 -7.47
N GLU A 115 11.33 12.61 -7.43
CA GLU A 115 11.83 13.36 -8.59
C GLU A 115 12.67 12.48 -9.51
N VAL A 116 13.52 11.63 -8.94
CA VAL A 116 14.34 10.66 -9.69
C VAL A 116 13.44 9.67 -10.42
N PHE A 117 12.38 9.21 -9.74
CA PHE A 117 11.42 8.32 -10.37
C PHE A 117 10.65 9.03 -11.49
N ARG A 118 10.23 10.28 -11.30
CA ARG A 118 9.60 11.09 -12.36
C ARG A 118 10.51 11.23 -13.58
N GLU A 119 11.80 11.47 -13.35
CA GLU A 119 12.80 11.55 -14.42
C GLU A 119 12.92 10.23 -15.19
N ALA A 120 12.96 9.09 -14.48
CA ALA A 120 13.00 7.77 -15.12
C ALA A 120 11.81 7.54 -16.08
N PHE A 121 10.62 8.04 -15.73
CA PHE A 121 9.42 7.92 -16.55
C PHE A 121 9.42 8.79 -17.81
N ARG A 122 10.24 9.85 -17.87
CA ARG A 122 10.37 10.66 -19.10
C ARG A 122 10.98 9.87 -20.27
N GLY A 123 11.73 8.80 -19.96
CA GLY A 123 12.30 7.90 -20.96
C GLY A 123 11.35 6.78 -21.42
N VAL A 124 10.15 6.68 -20.83
CA VAL A 124 9.16 5.64 -21.15
C VAL A 124 8.22 6.16 -22.24
N THR A 125 8.10 5.41 -23.32
CA THR A 125 7.14 5.70 -24.40
C THR A 125 5.86 4.88 -24.16
N PRO A 126 4.75 5.50 -23.73
CA PRO A 126 3.50 4.79 -23.53
C PRO A 126 2.98 4.22 -24.86
N ALA A 127 2.31 3.07 -24.79
CA ALA A 127 1.58 2.56 -25.94
C ALA A 127 0.39 3.49 -26.25
N GLY A 128 -0.02 3.53 -27.53
CA GLY A 128 -1.19 4.29 -27.94
C GLY A 128 -2.45 3.85 -27.17
N LEU A 129 -3.40 4.76 -27.01
CA LEU A 129 -4.61 4.54 -26.19
C LEU A 129 -5.40 3.28 -26.58
N ASP A 130 -5.31 2.87 -27.86
CA ASP A 130 -6.10 1.79 -28.46
C ASP A 130 -5.39 0.42 -28.49
N SER A 131 -4.15 0.33 -28.00
CA SER A 131 -3.39 -0.92 -27.99
C SER A 131 -2.44 -0.95 -26.80
N GLY A 132 -2.53 -2.00 -25.98
CA GLY A 132 -1.55 -2.21 -24.92
C GLY A 132 -0.12 -2.32 -25.48
N PRO A 133 0.92 -2.08 -24.65
CA PRO A 133 2.30 -2.18 -25.12
C PRO A 133 2.60 -3.59 -25.62
N THR A 134 3.31 -3.67 -26.75
CA THR A 134 3.92 -4.95 -27.18
C THR A 134 4.93 -5.41 -26.13
N SER A 135 5.24 -6.70 -26.11
CA SER A 135 6.25 -7.26 -25.20
C SER A 135 7.60 -6.55 -25.36
N GLU A 136 8.01 -6.25 -26.59
CA GLU A 136 9.24 -5.53 -26.91
C GLU A 136 9.21 -4.09 -26.40
N GLN A 137 8.11 -3.36 -26.60
CA GLN A 137 7.98 -1.99 -26.10
C GLN A 137 7.99 -1.95 -24.57
N ALA A 138 7.35 -2.92 -23.91
CA ALA A 138 7.41 -3.06 -22.46
C ALA A 138 8.84 -3.33 -21.98
N GLN A 139 9.61 -4.16 -22.68
CA GLN A 139 11.03 -4.41 -22.37
C GLN A 139 11.90 -3.16 -22.56
N GLN A 140 11.69 -2.39 -23.65
CA GLN A 140 12.41 -1.13 -23.88
C GLN A 140 12.10 -0.09 -22.81
N ASN A 141 10.82 0.08 -22.48
CA ASN A 141 10.38 0.97 -21.40
C ASN A 141 10.98 0.57 -20.05
N LYS A 142 11.03 -0.74 -19.77
CA LYS A 142 11.66 -1.26 -18.57
C LYS A 142 13.17 -1.02 -18.54
N ALA A 143 13.86 -1.22 -19.67
CA ALA A 143 15.29 -0.94 -19.78
C ALA A 143 15.59 0.55 -19.59
N ALA A 144 14.74 1.45 -20.10
CA ALA A 144 14.86 2.88 -19.89
C ALA A 144 14.70 3.27 -18.40
N LEU A 145 13.73 2.67 -17.71
CA LEU A 145 13.54 2.85 -16.27
C LEU A 145 14.76 2.35 -15.48
N LEU A 146 15.23 1.14 -15.77
CA LEU A 146 16.37 0.54 -15.07
C LEU A 146 17.66 1.32 -15.31
N LYS A 147 17.84 1.96 -16.46
CA LYS A 147 19.00 2.81 -16.71
C LYS A 147 19.15 3.96 -15.70
N VAL A 148 18.03 4.55 -15.28
CA VAL A 148 18.01 5.65 -14.30
C VAL A 148 18.00 5.14 -12.86
N LEU A 149 17.38 3.98 -12.62
CA LEU A 149 17.15 3.44 -11.28
C LEU A 149 18.26 2.49 -10.79
N ALA A 150 19.05 1.89 -11.68
CA ALA A 150 20.13 0.97 -11.31
C ALA A 150 21.18 1.57 -10.34
N PRO A 151 21.58 2.86 -10.45
CA PRO A 151 22.47 3.49 -9.46
C PRO A 151 21.92 3.51 -8.03
N TYR A 152 20.60 3.37 -7.86
CA TYR A 152 19.94 3.32 -6.56
C TYR A 152 19.77 1.87 -6.04
N GLY A 153 20.36 0.88 -6.72
CA GLY A 153 20.28 -0.54 -6.35
C GLY A 153 18.93 -1.18 -6.69
N ILE A 154 18.15 -0.58 -7.59
CA ILE A 154 16.86 -1.13 -8.02
C ILE A 154 17.09 -2.23 -9.04
N THR A 155 16.63 -3.44 -8.71
CA THR A 155 16.65 -4.56 -9.64
C THR A 155 15.39 -4.58 -10.51
N ASN A 156 15.50 -5.30 -11.62
CA ASN A 156 14.41 -5.62 -12.51
C ASN A 156 13.23 -6.28 -11.76
N GLU A 157 13.53 -7.18 -10.84
CA GLU A 157 12.56 -7.93 -10.04
C GLU A 157 11.84 -7.02 -9.05
N ARG A 158 12.58 -6.11 -8.38
CA ARG A 158 11.98 -5.16 -7.44
C ARG A 158 11.07 -4.16 -8.17
N LEU A 159 11.48 -3.71 -9.36
CA LEU A 159 10.65 -2.85 -10.19
C LEU A 159 9.35 -3.54 -10.61
N ASP A 160 9.42 -4.83 -10.99
CA ASP A 160 8.24 -5.62 -11.34
C ASP A 160 7.31 -5.82 -10.16
N GLU A 161 7.87 -6.17 -9.00
CA GLU A 161 7.12 -6.38 -7.77
C GLU A 161 6.32 -5.11 -7.38
N VAL A 162 7.00 -3.97 -7.31
CA VAL A 162 6.37 -2.69 -6.98
C VAL A 162 5.34 -2.31 -8.04
N SER A 163 5.67 -2.45 -9.33
CA SER A 163 4.74 -2.14 -10.42
C SER A 163 3.49 -3.01 -10.36
N ASN A 164 3.63 -4.30 -10.03
CA ASN A 164 2.51 -5.22 -9.87
C ASN A 164 1.65 -4.91 -8.66
N TYR A 165 2.24 -4.45 -7.55
CA TYR A 165 1.50 -4.05 -6.37
C TYR A 165 0.63 -2.80 -6.63
N TYR A 166 1.17 -1.80 -7.32
CA TYR A 166 0.45 -0.56 -7.67
C TYR A 166 -0.30 -0.64 -9.01
N ARG A 167 -0.39 -1.83 -9.61
CA ARG A 167 -1.23 -2.04 -10.79
C ARG A 167 -2.71 -1.97 -10.38
N TYR A 168 -3.50 -1.42 -11.29
CA TYR A 168 -4.95 -1.38 -11.16
C TYR A 168 -5.51 -2.79 -10.94
N ASN A 169 -6.19 -3.00 -9.81
CA ASN A 169 -6.66 -4.31 -9.34
C ASN A 169 -8.04 -4.70 -9.90
N GLY A 170 -8.50 -4.05 -10.98
CA GLY A 170 -9.75 -4.39 -11.65
C GLY A 170 -11.01 -3.76 -11.03
N ARG A 171 -10.92 -3.11 -9.87
CA ARG A 171 -12.04 -2.35 -9.28
C ARG A 171 -12.01 -0.91 -9.80
N LYS A 172 -13.10 -0.47 -10.44
CA LYS A 172 -13.25 0.85 -11.13
C LYS A 172 -12.88 2.09 -10.30
N SER A 173 -12.72 1.96 -8.99
CA SER A 173 -12.45 3.06 -8.07
C SER A 173 -11.14 2.93 -7.27
N ASP A 174 -10.42 1.79 -7.37
CA ASP A 174 -9.21 1.54 -6.57
C ASP A 174 -7.98 1.40 -7.47
N THR A 175 -7.39 2.56 -7.78
CA THR A 175 -6.09 2.68 -8.47
C THR A 175 -4.93 2.00 -7.73
N TRP A 176 -4.99 1.89 -6.40
CA TRP A 176 -4.07 1.12 -5.55
C TRP A 176 -4.75 0.76 -4.22
N GLN A 177 -4.14 -0.15 -3.44
CA GLN A 177 -4.64 -0.54 -2.12
C GLN A 177 -4.55 0.62 -1.12
N LYS A 178 -5.64 0.91 -0.42
CA LYS A 178 -5.75 2.02 0.54
C LYS A 178 -6.27 1.49 1.87
N THR A 179 -5.74 2.00 2.98
CA THR A 179 -6.25 1.71 4.32
C THR A 179 -6.49 3.03 5.03
N GLN A 180 -7.73 3.28 5.44
CA GLN A 180 -8.11 4.50 6.16
C GLN A 180 -7.41 4.53 7.52
N ALA A 181 -6.80 5.67 7.85
CA ALA A 181 -6.29 5.95 9.18
C ALA A 181 -7.43 6.29 10.14
N THR A 182 -7.25 5.95 11.42
CA THR A 182 -8.15 6.31 12.51
C THR A 182 -7.34 6.90 13.67
N ALA A 183 -7.94 7.83 14.39
CA ALA A 183 -7.33 8.51 15.53
C ALA A 183 -8.38 8.92 16.56
N THR A 184 -7.95 9.23 17.77
CA THR A 184 -8.79 9.71 18.88
C THR A 184 -8.21 11.00 19.46
N ALA A 185 -9.09 11.92 19.86
CA ALA A 185 -8.68 13.16 20.50
C ALA A 185 -8.37 12.91 21.99
N ILE A 186 -7.31 13.54 22.49
CA ILE A 186 -6.98 13.57 23.92
C ILE A 186 -7.54 14.86 24.48
N VAL A 187 -8.39 14.77 25.52
CA VAL A 187 -9.01 15.93 26.17
C VAL A 187 -8.57 15.98 27.63
N THR A 188 -8.11 17.15 28.07
CA THR A 188 -7.71 17.41 29.46
C THR A 188 -8.30 18.75 29.88
N ASN A 189 -8.97 18.77 31.04
CA ASN A 189 -9.64 19.97 31.58
C ASN A 189 -10.60 20.64 30.56
N GLY A 190 -11.33 19.84 29.78
CA GLY A 190 -12.26 20.33 28.78
C GLY A 190 -11.62 20.87 27.50
N ILE A 191 -10.29 20.81 27.33
CA ILE A 191 -9.57 21.27 26.14
C ILE A 191 -8.94 20.07 25.45
N VAL A 192 -8.98 20.04 24.11
CA VAL A 192 -8.22 19.03 23.34
C VAL A 192 -6.73 19.34 23.44
N THR A 193 -5.95 18.43 24.03
CA THR A 193 -4.51 18.58 24.26
C THR A 193 -3.66 17.77 23.30
N GLY A 194 -4.25 16.85 22.53
CA GLY A 194 -3.52 16.05 21.57
C GLY A 194 -4.40 15.12 20.74
N VAL A 195 -3.77 14.32 19.89
CA VAL A 195 -4.42 13.29 19.08
C VAL A 195 -3.57 12.01 19.12
N THR A 196 -4.21 10.89 19.44
CA THR A 196 -3.59 9.55 19.39
C THR A 196 -4.01 8.84 18.11
N ILE A 197 -3.04 8.41 17.31
CA ILE A 197 -3.30 7.60 16.12
C ILE A 197 -3.60 6.16 16.58
N THR A 198 -4.78 5.62 16.23
CA THR A 198 -5.16 4.23 16.56
C THR A 198 -4.90 3.28 15.40
N ASN A 199 -5.00 3.76 14.16
CA ASN A 199 -4.53 3.10 12.96
C ASN A 199 -3.86 4.15 12.07
N PRO A 200 -2.57 4.01 11.73
CA PRO A 200 -1.88 4.99 10.89
C PRO A 200 -2.34 4.95 9.43
N GLY A 201 -3.08 3.91 9.03
CA GLY A 201 -3.51 3.69 7.66
C GLY A 201 -2.35 3.43 6.70
N ALA A 202 -2.65 3.38 5.41
CA ALA A 202 -1.68 3.15 4.35
C ALA A 202 -2.18 3.65 3.00
N GLY A 203 -1.25 3.97 2.11
CA GLY A 203 -1.53 4.37 0.74
C GLY A 203 -1.87 5.85 0.57
N TYR A 204 -1.61 6.71 1.57
CA TYR A 204 -1.77 8.15 1.46
C TYR A 204 -0.72 8.74 0.49
N SER A 205 -1.18 9.20 -0.68
CA SER A 205 -0.34 9.82 -1.71
C SER A 205 -0.34 11.35 -1.65
N SER A 206 -1.16 11.95 -0.78
CA SER A 206 -1.22 13.38 -0.49
C SER A 206 -1.59 13.61 0.98
N ASN A 207 -1.34 14.81 1.50
CA ASN A 207 -1.73 15.13 2.88
C ASN A 207 -3.26 15.03 3.06
N PRO A 208 -3.75 14.28 4.06
CA PRO A 208 -5.16 14.22 4.38
C PRO A 208 -5.63 15.49 5.09
N THR A 209 -6.94 15.73 5.02
CA THR A 209 -7.63 16.74 5.83
C THR A 209 -8.05 16.10 7.15
N ILE A 210 -7.59 16.67 8.26
CA ILE A 210 -7.92 16.18 9.61
C ILE A 210 -8.76 17.23 10.32
N THR A 211 -9.96 16.83 10.70
CA THR A 211 -10.89 17.63 11.50
C THR A 211 -10.99 17.01 12.89
N VAL A 212 -10.76 17.83 13.92
CA VAL A 212 -10.85 17.42 15.31
C VAL A 212 -11.98 18.22 15.95
N THR A 213 -12.94 17.53 16.54
CA THR A 213 -14.04 18.12 17.30
C THR A 213 -13.85 17.77 18.77
N GLY A 214 -13.95 18.77 19.64
CA GLY A 214 -13.91 18.62 21.08
C GLY A 214 -14.81 19.63 21.80
N PRO A 215 -14.70 19.76 23.13
CA PRO A 215 -15.67 20.54 23.91
C PRO A 215 -15.64 22.05 23.61
N ASN A 216 -14.50 22.57 23.14
CA ASN A 216 -14.34 23.98 22.78
C ASN A 216 -14.50 24.26 21.28
N GLY A 217 -15.06 23.30 20.53
CA GLY A 217 -15.36 23.44 19.11
C GLY A 217 -14.53 22.54 18.20
N THR A 218 -14.51 22.90 16.92
CA THR A 218 -13.88 22.13 15.85
C THR A 218 -12.70 22.89 15.25
N PHE A 219 -11.58 22.20 15.05
CA PHE A 219 -10.37 22.76 14.46
C PHE A 219 -9.70 21.76 13.52
N THR A 220 -8.72 22.25 12.76
CA THR A 220 -7.96 21.43 11.79
C THR A 220 -6.61 21.02 12.36
N ALA A 221 -6.16 19.83 12.01
CA ALA A 221 -4.83 19.34 12.34
C ALA A 221 -4.02 19.04 11.06
N THR A 222 -2.70 18.92 11.21
CA THR A 222 -1.77 18.58 10.14
C THR A 222 -1.23 17.16 10.34
N ALA A 223 -1.17 16.38 9.28
CA ALA A 223 -0.56 15.06 9.28
C ALA A 223 0.87 15.11 8.75
N THR A 224 1.76 14.35 9.39
CA THR A 224 3.07 13.97 8.85
C THR A 224 2.98 12.57 8.28
N LEU A 225 3.29 12.40 6.98
CA LEU A 225 3.26 11.10 6.31
C LEU A 225 4.62 10.41 6.38
N ALA A 226 4.60 9.09 6.54
CA ALA A 226 5.76 8.22 6.43
C ALA A 226 5.69 7.38 5.16
N TYR A 227 6.76 7.42 4.39
CA TYR A 227 6.93 6.70 3.14
C TYR A 227 8.00 5.61 3.32
N THR A 228 7.64 4.37 3.03
CA THR A 228 8.46 3.19 3.35
C THR A 228 8.54 2.22 2.17
N LYS A 229 9.48 1.27 2.24
CA LYS A 229 9.59 0.18 1.26
C LYS A 229 8.54 -0.92 1.42
N ASP A 230 7.89 -0.98 2.59
CA ASP A 230 6.89 -1.99 2.91
C ASP A 230 5.51 -1.52 2.43
N PHE A 231 4.94 -2.26 1.49
CA PHE A 231 3.65 -1.96 0.88
C PHE A 231 2.51 -1.76 1.88
N LYS A 232 2.53 -2.45 3.03
CA LYS A 232 1.46 -2.37 4.02
C LYS A 232 1.50 -1.10 4.86
N THR A 233 2.67 -0.48 4.99
CA THR A 233 2.88 0.70 5.83
C THR A 233 3.27 1.95 5.04
N ASN A 234 3.48 1.81 3.74
CA ASN A 234 3.88 2.91 2.87
C ASN A 234 2.76 3.95 2.72
N GLY A 235 3.10 5.22 2.89
CA GLY A 235 2.14 6.31 2.91
C GLY A 235 1.21 6.22 4.11
N SER A 236 1.77 6.03 5.31
CA SER A 236 1.03 5.99 6.58
C SER A 236 1.12 7.33 7.30
N ILE A 237 0.18 7.63 8.19
CA ILE A 237 0.25 8.82 9.05
C ILE A 237 1.12 8.51 10.27
N SER A 238 2.25 9.21 10.38
CA SER A 238 3.22 9.03 11.47
C SER A 238 2.98 9.98 12.64
N ALA A 239 2.41 11.15 12.39
CA ALA A 239 2.08 12.12 13.43
C ALA A 239 0.89 13.00 13.01
N ILE A 240 0.12 13.47 13.99
CA ILE A 240 -0.94 14.47 13.83
C ILE A 240 -0.65 15.62 14.79
N THR A 241 -0.55 16.84 14.27
CA THR A 241 -0.28 18.05 15.06
C THR A 241 -1.46 19.02 14.94
N ILE A 242 -2.03 19.40 16.08
CA ILE A 242 -3.10 20.40 16.17
C ILE A 242 -2.53 21.78 15.83
N LYS A 243 -3.27 22.58 15.05
CA LYS A 243 -2.88 23.95 14.72
C LYS A 243 -3.26 24.95 15.81
#